data_AF-A0A524JUW2-F1
#
_entry.id   AF-A0A524JUW2-F1
#
_cell.length_a   1.000
_cell.length_b   1.000
_cell.length_c   1.000
_cell.angle_alpha   90.00
_cell.angle_beta   90.00
_cell.angle_gamma   90.00
#
_symmetry.space_group_name_H-M   'P 1'
#
loop_
_entity.id
_entity.type
_entity.pdbx_description
1 polymer ?
#
loop_
_entity_poly.entity_id
_entity_poly.type
_entity_poly.pdbx_seq_one_letter_code
_entity_poly.pdbx_strand_id
1 'polypeptide(L)'
;MERLAMNIIKPLVLFTCFLIVSCATITVNVYFPAEEVRDAYSSLEEEFLEQDDEDTDKVPKTKTVSPTPEPQSKNIYPDEPALSETKVIVIKREISLDFSNYAWAQGNISQQIAQKIRAMPQVINAYKSRGKRQDVIDQMVSQGKVAEGSQGLLVKKASLSPSETQAFNAENADRKIIIQGMARAIVEINNLDPTPENINKVLPEAARQFASVRRSDG
;
A
#
# COMPACT_ATOMS: atom_id res chain seq x y z
N MET A 1 -42.63 11.16 -43.78
CA MET A 1 -42.23 11.21 -42.36
C MET A 1 -40.95 10.43 -42.05
N GLU A 2 -40.61 9.39 -42.80
CA GLU A 2 -39.42 8.55 -42.54
C GLU A 2 -38.06 9.27 -42.62
N ARG A 3 -37.88 10.20 -43.57
CA ARG A 3 -36.63 10.97 -43.71
C ARG A 3 -36.33 11.91 -42.54
N LEU A 4 -37.37 12.43 -41.88
CA LEU A 4 -37.25 13.31 -40.71
C LEU A 4 -36.88 12.51 -39.47
N ALA A 5 -37.49 11.34 -39.26
CA ALA A 5 -37.14 10.44 -38.17
C ALA A 5 -35.68 9.98 -38.26
N MET A 6 -35.22 9.60 -39.47
CA MET A 6 -33.86 9.09 -39.67
C MET A 6 -32.76 10.16 -39.47
N ASN A 7 -33.09 11.44 -39.70
CA ASN A 7 -32.17 12.56 -39.44
C ASN A 7 -32.06 12.95 -37.96
N ILE A 8 -33.04 12.56 -37.13
CA ILE A 8 -33.03 12.80 -35.67
C ILE A 8 -32.49 11.57 -34.92
N ILE A 9 -32.77 10.36 -35.42
CA ILE A 9 -32.30 9.11 -34.82
C ILE A 9 -30.77 8.97 -34.95
N LYS A 10 -30.18 9.37 -36.09
CA LYS A 10 -28.72 9.29 -36.29
C LYS A 10 -27.90 10.08 -35.25
N PRO A 11 -28.15 11.38 -34.99
CA PRO A 11 -27.43 12.11 -33.96
C PRO A 11 -27.75 11.62 -32.55
N LEU A 12 -28.97 11.13 -32.30
CA LEU A 12 -29.34 10.53 -31.01
C LEU A 12 -28.55 9.25 -30.74
N VAL A 13 -28.42 8.36 -31.73
CA VAL A 13 -27.61 7.14 -31.63
C VAL A 13 -26.14 7.48 -31.45
N LEU A 14 -25.60 8.44 -32.22
CA LEU A 14 -24.22 8.91 -32.08
C LEU A 14 -23.94 9.48 -30.68
N PHE A 15 -24.85 10.29 -30.14
CA PHE A 15 -24.75 10.85 -28.80
C PHE A 15 -24.82 9.76 -27.71
N THR A 16 -25.71 8.79 -27.87
CA THR A 16 -25.86 7.67 -26.93
C THR A 16 -24.61 6.77 -26.94
N CYS A 17 -24.02 6.50 -28.11
CA CYS A 17 -22.75 5.78 -28.21
C CYS A 17 -21.60 6.54 -27.53
N PHE A 18 -21.56 7.88 -27.66
CA PHE A 18 -20.55 8.71 -27.00
C PHE A 18 -20.70 8.68 -25.47
N LEU A 19 -21.93 8.71 -24.96
CA LEU A 19 -22.21 8.57 -23.52
C LEU A 19 -21.80 7.20 -22.98
N ILE A 20 -22.06 6.10 -23.71
CA ILE A 20 -21.66 4.75 -23.28
C ILE A 20 -20.14 4.61 -23.24
N VAL A 21 -19.42 5.17 -24.22
CA VAL A 21 -17.94 5.20 -24.22
C VAL A 21 -17.40 6.09 -23.09
N SER A 22 -18.10 7.18 -22.74
CA SER A 22 -17.72 8.07 -21.64
C SER A 22 -18.02 7.52 -20.25
N CYS A 23 -19.05 6.67 -20.08
CA CYS A 23 -19.40 6.04 -18.81
C CYS A 23 -18.51 4.83 -18.46
N ALA A 24 -17.57 4.47 -19.33
CA ALA A 24 -16.59 3.41 -19.07
C ALA A 24 -15.38 3.87 -18.22
N THR A 25 -15.43 5.04 -17.59
CA THR A 25 -14.50 5.40 -16.51
C THR A 25 -14.83 4.55 -15.29
N ILE A 26 -14.39 3.29 -15.32
CA ILE A 26 -14.56 2.30 -14.26
C ILE A 26 -13.95 2.89 -12.99
N THR A 27 -14.75 3.04 -11.95
CA THR A 27 -14.26 3.23 -10.58
C THR A 27 -13.59 1.93 -10.17
N VAL A 28 -12.34 1.76 -10.58
CA VAL A 28 -11.53 0.61 -10.19
C VAL A 28 -11.27 0.74 -8.71
N ASN A 29 -12.00 -0.04 -7.90
CA ASN A 29 -11.80 -0.09 -6.46
C ASN A 29 -10.47 -0.79 -6.19
N VAL A 30 -9.41 -0.01 -6.02
CA VAL A 30 -8.10 -0.56 -5.61
C VAL A 30 -8.18 -0.86 -4.13
N TYR A 31 -8.14 -2.13 -3.76
CA TYR A 31 -8.06 -2.52 -2.36
C TYR A 31 -6.66 -2.19 -1.84
N PHE A 32 -6.60 -1.46 -0.72
CA PHE A 32 -5.35 -1.14 -0.04
C PHE A 32 -5.22 -1.99 1.23
N PRO A 33 -4.43 -3.08 1.21
CA PRO A 33 -4.21 -3.95 2.37
C PRO A 33 -3.22 -3.29 3.34
N ALA A 34 -3.73 -2.43 4.23
CA ALA A 34 -2.87 -1.53 5.01
C ALA A 34 -1.91 -2.25 5.97
N GLU A 35 -2.39 -3.28 6.64
CA GLU A 35 -1.58 -4.05 7.59
C GLU A 35 -0.50 -4.85 6.86
N GLU A 36 -0.86 -5.50 5.75
CA GLU A 36 0.04 -6.33 4.96
C GLU A 36 1.10 -5.49 4.25
N VAL A 37 0.75 -4.26 3.83
CA VAL A 37 1.71 -3.30 3.28
C VAL A 37 2.71 -2.85 4.35
N ARG A 38 2.24 -2.59 5.58
CA ARG A 38 3.10 -2.25 6.71
C ARG A 38 4.05 -3.40 7.04
N ASP A 39 3.52 -4.62 7.13
CA ASP A 39 4.33 -5.82 7.41
C ASP A 39 5.34 -6.08 6.29
N ALA A 40 4.95 -5.89 5.04
CA ALA A 40 5.85 -5.98 3.91
C ALA A 40 7.00 -4.95 4.04
N TYR A 41 6.70 -3.70 4.37
CA TYR A 41 7.74 -2.69 4.62
C TYR A 41 8.71 -3.11 5.72
N SER A 42 8.20 -3.51 6.89
CA SER A 42 9.06 -3.93 8.01
C SER A 42 9.95 -5.11 7.64
N SER A 43 9.39 -6.14 6.98
CA SER A 43 10.17 -7.30 6.56
C SER A 43 11.25 -6.97 5.52
N LEU A 44 10.97 -6.04 4.59
CA LEU A 44 11.92 -5.62 3.56
C LEU A 44 13.00 -4.69 4.14
N GLU A 45 12.66 -3.87 5.15
CA GLU A 45 13.67 -3.08 5.87
C GLU A 45 14.63 -4.00 6.63
N GLU A 46 14.13 -4.98 7.39
CA GLU A 46 14.97 -5.99 8.07
C GLU A 46 15.85 -6.74 7.06
N GLU A 47 15.28 -7.21 5.95
CA GLU A 47 16.03 -7.99 4.94
C GLU A 47 17.14 -7.19 4.25
N PHE A 48 16.90 -5.91 3.92
CA PHE A 48 17.78 -5.16 3.02
C PHE A 48 18.59 -4.04 3.68
N LEU A 49 18.24 -3.60 4.89
CA LEU A 49 19.06 -2.64 5.64
C LEU A 49 20.08 -3.35 6.53
N GLU A 50 19.80 -4.54 7.06
CA GLU A 50 20.69 -5.25 7.99
C GLU A 50 21.74 -6.15 7.30
N GLN A 51 21.64 -6.33 5.97
CA GLN A 51 22.44 -7.29 5.20
C GLN A 51 23.93 -6.96 5.01
N ASP A 52 24.46 -5.88 5.61
CA ASP A 52 25.88 -5.53 5.52
C ASP A 52 26.72 -6.06 6.72
N ASP A 53 26.09 -6.68 7.72
CA ASP A 53 26.75 -7.37 8.83
C ASP A 53 26.45 -8.89 8.82
N GLU A 54 27.49 -9.71 8.70
CA GLU A 54 27.52 -11.17 8.90
C GLU A 54 27.08 -12.09 7.74
N ASP A 55 28.08 -12.51 6.97
CA ASP A 55 28.27 -13.92 6.62
C ASP A 55 28.33 -14.76 7.91
N THR A 56 27.18 -15.26 8.40
CA THR A 56 27.03 -16.57 9.08
C THR A 56 25.58 -16.82 9.53
N ASP A 57 25.01 -17.93 9.03
CA ASP A 57 23.92 -18.75 9.59
C ASP A 57 23.01 -18.12 10.67
N LYS A 58 21.79 -17.64 10.33
CA LYS A 58 20.57 -17.82 11.16
C LYS A 58 19.27 -17.94 10.35
N VAL A 59 18.58 -19.04 10.63
CA VAL A 59 17.17 -19.40 10.33
C VAL A 59 16.19 -18.26 10.67
N PRO A 60 15.12 -18.04 9.88
CA PRO A 60 14.25 -16.88 10.05
C PRO A 60 13.47 -16.95 11.37
N LYS A 61 13.62 -15.90 12.20
CA LYS A 61 12.82 -15.70 13.41
C LYS A 61 11.56 -14.91 13.05
N THR A 62 10.44 -15.60 12.93
CA THR A 62 9.12 -14.97 13.02
C THR A 62 8.97 -14.37 14.42
N LYS A 63 9.17 -13.05 14.57
CA LYS A 63 8.74 -12.32 15.76
C LYS A 63 7.32 -11.83 15.56
N THR A 64 6.41 -12.41 16.34
CA THR A 64 5.06 -11.89 16.59
C THR A 64 5.17 -10.53 17.26
N VAL A 65 4.68 -9.47 16.60
CA VAL A 65 4.54 -8.14 17.22
C VAL A 65 3.23 -8.07 18.00
N SER A 66 3.28 -7.50 19.20
CA SER A 66 2.18 -7.31 20.16
C SER A 66 1.14 -6.26 19.69
N PRO A 67 -0.07 -6.20 20.29
CA PRO A 67 -1.27 -5.70 19.64
C PRO A 67 -1.32 -4.17 19.50
N THR A 68 -1.78 -3.73 18.33
CA THR A 68 -2.11 -2.35 17.95
C THR A 68 -3.20 -1.75 18.86
N PRO A 69 -3.14 -0.44 19.21
CA PRO A 69 -4.25 0.27 19.84
C PRO A 69 -5.50 0.31 18.94
N GLU A 70 -6.68 0.15 19.54
CA GLU A 70 -7.96 0.00 18.83
C GLU A 70 -8.28 1.15 17.85
N PRO A 71 -8.93 0.85 16.70
CA PRO A 71 -9.44 1.87 15.80
C PRO A 71 -10.50 2.71 16.49
N GLN A 72 -10.31 4.04 16.53
CA GLN A 72 -11.36 4.99 16.88
C GLN A 72 -12.39 5.10 15.73
N SER A 73 -13.15 4.03 15.53
CA SER A 73 -14.34 4.01 14.69
C SER A 73 -15.55 4.05 15.61
N LYS A 74 -16.23 5.20 15.64
CA LYS A 74 -17.49 5.38 16.37
C LYS A 74 -18.53 4.43 15.75
N ASN A 75 -18.77 3.29 16.40
CA ASN A 75 -19.66 2.25 15.89
C ASN A 75 -21.11 2.74 15.89
N ILE A 76 -21.71 2.86 14.69
CA ILE A 76 -23.11 3.26 14.48
C ILE A 76 -23.91 2.01 14.12
N TYR A 77 -23.77 0.92 14.89
CA TYR A 77 -24.65 -0.25 14.78
C TYR A 77 -24.90 -0.81 16.18
N PRO A 78 -26.15 -1.15 16.53
CA PRO A 78 -26.43 -1.83 17.78
C PRO A 78 -25.93 -3.28 17.73
N ASP A 79 -25.27 -3.71 18.81
CA ASP A 79 -24.51 -4.96 18.89
C ASP A 79 -25.35 -6.26 18.99
N GLU A 80 -26.67 -6.18 18.91
CA GLU A 80 -27.51 -7.39 19.04
C GLU A 80 -28.56 -7.49 17.92
N PRO A 81 -28.54 -8.56 17.10
CA PRO A 81 -29.61 -8.84 16.16
C PRO A 81 -30.83 -9.40 16.92
N ALA A 82 -31.93 -8.65 16.92
CA ALA A 82 -33.22 -9.14 17.38
C ALA A 82 -33.77 -10.20 16.39
N LEU A 83 -33.63 -11.48 16.73
CA LEU A 83 -34.19 -12.60 15.97
C LEU A 83 -35.72 -12.62 16.14
N SER A 84 -36.46 -12.24 15.09
CA SER A 84 -37.91 -12.48 15.00
C SER A 84 -38.18 -13.95 14.63
N GLU A 85 -39.14 -14.57 15.32
CA GLU A 85 -39.55 -15.97 15.18
C GLU A 85 -40.28 -16.23 13.84
N THR A 86 -39.55 -16.20 12.72
CA THR A 86 -40.08 -16.68 11.44
C THR A 86 -39.66 -18.13 11.23
N LYS A 87 -40.64 -19.03 11.21
CA LYS A 87 -40.46 -20.48 11.04
C LYS A 87 -40.01 -20.78 9.60
N VAL A 88 -38.70 -20.90 9.37
CA VAL A 88 -38.13 -21.22 8.05
C VAL A 88 -38.09 -22.73 7.85
N ILE A 89 -38.73 -23.21 6.78
CA ILE A 89 -38.62 -24.59 6.30
C ILE A 89 -37.18 -24.79 5.79
N VAL A 90 -36.41 -25.64 6.47
CA VAL A 90 -35.01 -25.92 6.13
C VAL A 90 -34.96 -26.81 4.88
N ILE A 91 -34.76 -26.20 3.72
CA ILE A 91 -34.26 -26.93 2.55
C ILE A 91 -32.77 -27.15 2.78
N LYS A 92 -32.38 -28.40 3.04
CA LYS A 92 -31.00 -28.82 3.28
C LYS A 92 -30.18 -28.70 1.99
N ARG A 93 -29.76 -27.49 1.65
CA ARG A 93 -28.76 -27.22 0.62
C ARG A 93 -27.47 -26.91 1.38
N GLU A 94 -26.52 -27.83 1.35
CA GLU A 94 -25.21 -27.68 1.97
C GLU A 94 -24.44 -26.59 1.23
N ILE A 95 -24.58 -25.34 1.69
CA ILE A 95 -23.73 -24.24 1.27
C ILE A 95 -22.58 -24.21 2.27
N SER A 96 -21.45 -24.83 1.91
CA SER A 96 -20.20 -24.65 2.63
C SER A 96 -19.66 -23.26 2.31
N LEU A 97 -19.92 -22.29 3.17
CA LEU A 97 -19.20 -21.02 3.15
C LEU A 97 -17.89 -21.24 3.93
N ASP A 98 -16.81 -21.41 3.18
CA ASP A 98 -15.49 -21.65 3.73
C ASP A 98 -14.83 -20.31 4.13
N PHE A 99 -14.98 -19.97 5.40
CA PHE A 99 -14.36 -18.78 6.01
C PHE A 99 -12.91 -19.01 6.43
N SER A 100 -12.37 -20.22 6.26
CA SER A 100 -10.97 -20.50 6.62
C SER A 100 -9.99 -19.75 5.71
N ASN A 101 -10.35 -19.44 4.46
CA ASN A 101 -9.52 -18.63 3.57
C ASN A 101 -9.32 -17.17 4.03
N TYR A 102 -10.16 -16.63 4.91
CA TYR A 102 -10.03 -15.23 5.34
C TYR A 102 -8.90 -15.01 6.35
N ALA A 103 -8.67 -15.96 7.27
CA ALA A 103 -7.58 -15.84 8.26
C ALA A 103 -6.20 -16.21 7.68
N TRP A 104 -6.15 -17.01 6.60
CA TRP A 104 -4.92 -17.39 5.89
C TRP A 104 -4.57 -16.45 4.71
N ALA A 105 -5.46 -15.52 4.34
CA ALA A 105 -5.21 -14.55 3.25
C ALA A 105 -4.22 -13.44 3.65
N GLN A 106 -4.18 -13.06 4.93
CA GLN A 106 -3.44 -11.89 5.42
C GLN A 106 -1.91 -12.07 5.32
N GLY A 107 -1.39 -13.25 5.67
CA GLY A 107 0.03 -13.57 5.49
C GLY A 107 0.43 -13.75 4.01
N ASN A 108 -0.50 -14.16 3.15
CA ASN A 108 -0.24 -14.41 1.73
C ASN A 108 -0.05 -13.09 0.95
N ILE A 109 -0.86 -12.06 1.23
CA ILE A 109 -0.78 -10.78 0.53
C ILE A 109 0.56 -10.07 0.84
N SER A 110 1.00 -10.03 2.10
CA SER A 110 2.30 -9.45 2.45
C SER A 110 3.46 -10.14 1.72
N GLN A 111 3.45 -11.48 1.66
CA GLN A 111 4.45 -12.25 0.92
C GLN A 111 4.41 -11.98 -0.59
N GLN A 112 3.22 -11.89 -1.20
CA GLN A 112 3.08 -11.54 -2.61
C GLN A 112 3.61 -10.14 -2.91
N ILE A 113 3.32 -9.16 -2.05
CA ILE A 113 3.86 -7.81 -2.14
C ILE A 113 5.39 -7.87 -2.08
N ALA A 114 5.95 -8.52 -1.06
CA ALA A 114 7.40 -8.65 -0.91
C ALA A 114 8.05 -9.33 -2.13
N GLN A 115 7.43 -10.38 -2.68
CA GLN A 115 7.92 -11.06 -3.87
C GLN A 115 7.93 -10.15 -5.11
N LYS A 116 6.88 -9.32 -5.28
CA LYS A 116 6.85 -8.28 -6.33
C LYS A 116 7.93 -7.22 -6.12
N ILE A 117 8.17 -6.78 -4.88
CA ILE A 117 9.25 -5.85 -4.57
C ILE A 117 10.62 -6.47 -4.92
N ARG A 118 10.84 -7.75 -4.61
CA ARG A 118 12.09 -8.44 -4.96
C ARG A 118 12.33 -8.52 -6.47
N ALA A 119 11.27 -8.49 -7.27
CA ALA A 119 11.38 -8.42 -8.74
C ALA A 119 11.69 -7.00 -9.26
N MET A 120 11.78 -5.99 -8.38
CA MET A 120 12.08 -4.60 -8.72
C MET A 120 13.51 -4.21 -8.27
N PRO A 121 14.54 -4.40 -9.12
CA PRO A 121 15.93 -4.17 -8.73
C PRO A 121 16.21 -2.72 -8.30
N GLN A 122 15.51 -1.74 -8.89
CA GLN A 122 15.61 -0.34 -8.48
C GLN A 122 15.17 -0.12 -7.02
N VAL A 123 14.18 -0.88 -6.54
CA VAL A 123 13.68 -0.77 -5.17
C VAL A 123 14.64 -1.44 -4.19
N ILE A 124 15.15 -2.61 -4.53
CA ILE A 124 16.19 -3.28 -3.73
C ILE A 124 17.42 -2.38 -3.60
N ASN A 125 17.89 -1.81 -4.72
CA ASN A 125 19.05 -0.92 -4.71
C ASN A 125 18.80 0.31 -3.86
N ALA A 126 17.58 0.86 -3.85
CA ALA A 126 17.20 1.96 -2.98
C ALA A 126 17.28 1.58 -1.49
N TYR A 127 16.77 0.40 -1.09
CA TYR A 127 16.92 -0.08 0.30
C TYR A 127 18.39 -0.23 0.71
N LYS A 128 19.20 -0.90 -0.10
CA LYS A 128 20.64 -1.09 0.19
C LYS A 128 21.39 0.25 0.25
N SER A 129 21.08 1.15 -0.67
CA SER A 129 21.65 2.49 -0.74
C SER A 129 21.30 3.31 0.52
N ARG A 130 20.08 3.16 1.07
CA ARG A 130 19.69 3.74 2.35
C ARG A 130 20.46 3.15 3.53
N GLY A 131 20.58 1.82 3.60
CA GLY A 131 21.34 1.15 4.67
C GLY A 131 22.74 1.75 4.85
N LYS A 132 23.45 1.99 3.74
CA LYS A 132 24.79 2.63 3.72
C LYS A 132 24.84 4.07 4.25
N ARG A 133 23.71 4.75 4.32
CA ARG A 133 23.60 6.14 4.80
C ARG A 133 22.91 6.26 6.14
N GLN A 134 22.44 5.15 6.72
CA GLN A 134 21.60 5.14 7.90
C GLN A 134 22.23 5.95 9.04
N ASP A 135 23.50 5.71 9.34
CA ASP A 135 24.26 6.45 10.38
C ASP A 135 24.26 7.97 10.18
N VAL A 136 24.43 8.44 8.94
CA VAL A 136 24.46 9.86 8.61
C VAL A 136 23.07 10.48 8.81
N ILE A 137 22.02 9.75 8.43
CA ILE A 137 20.64 10.19 8.63
C ILE A 137 20.29 10.22 10.12
N ASP A 138 20.63 9.19 10.88
CA ASP A 138 20.33 9.09 12.31
C ASP A 138 21.09 10.16 13.11
N GLN A 139 22.31 10.49 12.70
CA GLN A 139 23.03 11.64 13.24
C GLN A 139 22.29 12.96 12.95
N MET A 140 21.77 13.18 11.75
CA MET A 140 21.00 14.38 11.44
C MET A 140 19.67 14.45 12.21
N VAL A 141 19.01 13.30 12.44
CA VAL A 141 17.78 13.20 13.23
C VAL A 141 18.05 13.51 14.70
N SER A 142 19.07 12.89 15.30
CA SER A 142 19.45 13.12 16.70
C SER A 142 19.89 14.56 16.98
N GLN A 143 20.48 15.23 15.99
CA GLN A 143 20.81 16.67 16.06
C GLN A 143 19.59 17.58 15.84
N GLY A 144 18.41 17.03 15.57
CA GLY A 144 17.20 17.80 15.27
C GLY A 144 17.29 18.60 13.96
N LYS A 145 18.21 18.24 13.06
CA LYS A 145 18.38 18.92 11.76
C LYS A 145 17.38 18.45 10.72
N VAL A 146 16.94 17.20 10.83
CA VAL A 146 15.90 16.61 9.98
C VAL A 146 14.90 15.86 10.87
N ALA A 147 13.71 15.62 10.36
CA ALA A 147 12.70 14.80 11.03
C ALA A 147 11.90 13.99 10.01
N GLU A 148 11.21 12.95 10.49
CA GLU A 148 10.30 12.14 9.68
C GLU A 148 9.02 12.93 9.34
N GLY A 149 8.71 13.06 8.05
CA GLY A 149 7.50 13.72 7.55
C GLY A 149 6.27 12.82 7.59
N SER A 150 5.08 13.39 7.33
CA SER A 150 3.81 12.65 7.32
C SER A 150 3.69 11.62 6.19
N GLN A 151 4.51 11.75 5.15
CA GLN A 151 4.54 10.90 3.95
C GLN A 151 5.82 10.05 3.87
N GLY A 152 6.52 9.90 5.00
CA GLY A 152 7.70 9.03 5.10
C GLY A 152 8.95 9.59 4.42
N LEU A 153 8.91 10.84 3.98
CA LEU A 153 10.07 11.60 3.53
C LEU A 153 10.64 12.42 4.69
N LEU A 154 11.95 12.61 4.69
CA LEU A 154 12.62 13.52 5.62
C LEU A 154 12.24 14.97 5.32
N VAL A 155 12.03 15.74 6.38
CA VAL A 155 11.82 17.19 6.33
C VAL A 155 12.97 17.91 7.02
N LYS A 156 13.46 19.02 6.44
CA LYS A 156 14.49 19.85 7.06
C LYS A 156 13.89 20.61 8.25
N LYS A 157 14.65 20.66 9.35
CA LYS A 157 14.35 21.40 10.57
C LYS A 157 15.39 22.47 10.88
N ALA A 158 16.61 22.30 10.35
CA ALA A 158 17.68 23.29 10.42
C ALA A 158 18.46 23.37 9.10
N SER A 159 19.41 24.30 9.03
CA SER A 159 20.37 24.38 7.94
C SER A 159 21.27 23.15 7.91
N LEU A 160 21.47 22.60 6.71
CA LEU A 160 22.31 21.45 6.47
C LEU A 160 23.62 21.89 5.81
N SER A 161 24.72 21.23 6.14
CA SER A 161 25.96 21.34 5.38
C SER A 161 25.78 20.83 3.93
N PRO A 162 26.74 21.07 3.02
CA PRO A 162 26.67 20.52 1.67
C PRO A 162 26.61 18.98 1.64
N SER A 163 27.37 18.29 2.50
CA SER A 163 27.36 16.83 2.60
C SER A 163 26.05 16.31 3.20
N GLU A 164 25.55 16.97 4.24
CA GLU A 164 24.24 16.65 4.85
C GLU A 164 23.09 16.87 3.85
N THR A 165 23.17 17.91 3.04
CA THR A 165 22.19 18.18 1.98
C THR A 165 22.20 17.09 0.91
N GLN A 166 23.39 16.61 0.52
CA GLN A 166 23.51 15.51 -0.41
C GLN A 166 22.92 14.22 0.17
N ALA A 167 23.24 13.87 1.42
CA ALA A 167 22.70 12.71 2.10
C ALA A 167 21.16 12.79 2.23
N PHE A 168 20.63 13.94 2.66
CA PHE A 168 19.19 14.19 2.76
C PHE A 168 18.47 14.04 1.40
N ASN A 169 19.04 14.58 0.33
CA ASN A 169 18.44 14.51 -1.00
C ASN A 169 18.47 13.07 -1.55
N ALA A 170 19.58 12.36 -1.36
CA ALA A 170 19.73 10.96 -1.76
C ALA A 170 18.75 10.06 -0.98
N GLU A 171 18.64 10.26 0.33
CA GLU A 171 17.71 9.53 1.18
C GLU A 171 16.25 9.72 0.73
N ASN A 172 15.84 10.96 0.48
CA ASN A 172 14.51 11.24 -0.02
C ASN A 172 14.27 10.74 -1.45
N ALA A 173 15.30 10.64 -2.29
CA ALA A 173 15.19 10.02 -3.60
C ALA A 173 14.93 8.51 -3.48
N ASP A 174 15.68 7.82 -2.63
CA ASP A 174 15.53 6.38 -2.41
C ASP A 174 14.19 6.03 -1.74
N ARG A 175 13.77 6.81 -0.72
CA ARG A 175 12.44 6.66 -0.11
C ARG A 175 11.31 6.81 -1.11
N LYS A 176 11.42 7.74 -2.07
CA LYS A 176 10.43 7.86 -3.16
C LYS A 176 10.40 6.62 -4.04
N ILE A 177 11.57 6.07 -4.40
CA ILE A 177 11.65 4.83 -5.19
C ILE A 177 10.98 3.67 -4.45
N ILE A 178 11.24 3.54 -3.16
CA ILE A 178 10.63 2.49 -2.30
C ILE A 178 9.12 2.65 -2.23
N ILE A 179 8.62 3.85 -1.94
CA ILE A 179 7.18 4.13 -1.84
C ILE A 179 6.48 3.90 -3.19
N GLN A 180 7.09 4.34 -4.30
CA GLN A 180 6.56 4.10 -5.65
C GLN A 180 6.57 2.63 -6.03
N GLY A 181 7.62 1.89 -5.67
CA GLY A 181 7.71 0.45 -5.84
C GLY A 181 6.59 -0.26 -5.10
N MET A 182 6.34 0.11 -3.85
CA MET A 182 5.23 -0.45 -3.07
C MET A 182 3.88 -0.14 -3.70
N ALA A 183 3.64 1.11 -4.08
CA ALA A 183 2.41 1.51 -4.77
C ALA A 183 2.18 0.67 -6.04
N ARG A 184 3.24 0.44 -6.83
CA ARG A 184 3.18 -0.44 -8.00
C ARG A 184 2.85 -1.89 -7.62
N ALA A 185 3.49 -2.45 -6.60
CA ALA A 185 3.21 -3.81 -6.14
C ALA A 185 1.74 -3.96 -5.70
N ILE A 186 1.20 -2.98 -4.96
CA ILE A 186 -0.21 -2.95 -4.54
C ILE A 186 -1.16 -2.94 -5.75
N VAL A 187 -0.87 -2.13 -6.77
CA VAL A 187 -1.68 -2.10 -8.00
C VAL A 187 -1.66 -3.45 -8.69
N GLU A 188 -0.49 -4.08 -8.80
CA GLU A 188 -0.36 -5.36 -9.48
C GLU A 188 -0.99 -6.54 -8.72
N ILE A 189 -0.97 -6.58 -7.37
CA ILE A 189 -1.70 -7.64 -6.61
C ILE A 189 -3.22 -7.50 -6.75
N ASN A 190 -3.70 -6.29 -7.06
CA ASN A 190 -5.11 -6.04 -7.37
C ASN A 190 -5.46 -6.43 -8.82
N ASN A 191 -4.54 -7.06 -9.56
CA ASN A 191 -4.68 -7.44 -10.97
C ASN A 191 -4.98 -6.24 -11.88
N LEU A 192 -4.41 -5.08 -11.55
CA LEU A 192 -4.52 -3.86 -12.34
C LEU A 192 -3.21 -3.57 -13.06
N ASP A 193 -3.33 -2.94 -14.23
CA ASP A 193 -2.15 -2.46 -14.93
C ASP A 193 -1.48 -1.33 -14.13
N PRO A 194 -0.13 -1.36 -13.96
CA PRO A 194 0.63 -0.37 -13.20
C PRO A 194 0.81 0.94 -13.99
N THR A 195 -0.31 1.53 -14.40
CA THR A 195 -0.34 2.85 -15.05
C THR A 195 -0.08 3.95 -14.00
N PRO A 196 0.43 5.12 -14.41
CA PRO A 196 0.62 6.25 -13.51
C PRO A 196 -0.66 6.63 -12.74
N GLU A 197 -1.82 6.52 -13.38
CA GLU A 197 -3.11 6.82 -12.75
C GLU A 197 -3.41 5.85 -11.59
N ASN A 198 -3.26 4.54 -11.82
CA ASN A 198 -3.54 3.53 -10.80
C ASN A 198 -2.54 3.60 -9.65
N ILE A 199 -1.26 3.85 -9.96
CA ILE A 199 -0.21 4.05 -8.94
C ILE A 199 -0.55 5.26 -8.07
N ASN A 200 -0.95 6.39 -8.68
CA ASN A 200 -1.27 7.62 -7.95
C ASN A 200 -2.47 7.46 -6.99
N LYS A 201 -3.38 6.51 -7.24
CA LYS A 201 -4.52 6.23 -6.33
C LYS A 201 -4.05 5.67 -4.98
N VAL A 202 -3.03 4.81 -4.99
CA VAL A 202 -2.53 4.13 -3.77
C VAL A 202 -1.30 4.78 -3.17
N LEU A 203 -0.59 5.61 -3.95
CA LEU A 203 0.66 6.25 -3.53
C LEU A 203 0.57 7.01 -2.19
N PRO A 204 -0.46 7.82 -1.91
CA PRO A 204 -0.54 8.53 -0.63
C PRO A 204 -0.67 7.61 0.57
N GLU A 205 -1.37 6.49 0.42
CA GLU A 205 -1.55 5.51 1.51
C GLU A 205 -0.29 4.66 1.68
N ALA A 206 0.36 4.24 0.58
CA ALA A 206 1.67 3.59 0.66
C ALA A 206 2.70 4.46 1.38
N ALA A 207 2.72 5.77 1.09
CA ALA A 207 3.58 6.74 1.76
C ALA A 207 3.27 6.87 3.26
N ARG A 208 1.98 6.84 3.65
CA ARG A 208 1.57 6.86 5.06
C ARG A 208 2.02 5.60 5.81
N GLN A 209 1.86 4.42 5.20
CA GLN A 209 2.30 3.17 5.81
C GLN A 209 3.82 3.12 5.98
N PHE A 210 4.58 3.54 4.96
CA PHE A 210 6.04 3.69 5.08
C PHE A 210 6.42 4.63 6.23
N ALA A 211 5.73 5.77 6.33
CA ALA A 211 5.96 6.72 7.43
C ALA A 211 5.60 6.14 8.80
N SER A 212 4.63 5.23 8.87
CA SER A 212 4.24 4.55 10.11
C SER A 212 5.35 3.64 10.61
N VAL A 213 5.92 2.80 9.73
CA VAL A 213 7.05 1.91 10.06
C VAL A 213 8.25 2.72 10.56
N ARG A 214 8.60 3.79 9.84
CA ARG A 214 9.71 4.66 10.23
C ARG A 214 9.53 5.39 11.57
N ARG A 215 8.29 5.55 12.05
CA ARG A 215 8.00 6.16 13.36
C ARG A 215 7.84 5.15 14.48
N SER A 216 7.51 3.89 14.18
CA SER A 216 7.46 2.84 15.20
C SER A 216 8.86 2.38 15.61
N ASP A 217 9.83 2.51 14.71
CA ASP A 217 11.18 1.96 14.87
C ASP A 217 12.22 2.99 15.35
N GLY A 218 11.82 4.25 15.56
CA GLY A 218 12.66 5.35 16.04
C GLY A 218 12.25 5.86 17.41
#